data_AF-A0A5J5N3T0-F1
#
_entry.id   AF-A0A5J5N3T0-F1
#
_cell.length_a   1.000
_cell.length_b   1.000
_cell.length_c   1.000
_cell.angle_alpha   90.00
_cell.angle_beta   90.00
_cell.angle_gamma   90.00
#
_symmetry.space_group_name_H-M   'P 1'
#
loop_
_entity.id
_entity.type
_entity.pdbx_description
1 polymer ?
#
loop_
_entity_poly.entity_id
_entity_poly.type
_entity_poly.pdbx_seq_one_letter_code
_entity_poly.pdbx_strand_id
1 'polypeptide(L)'
;CLGSPGIGVTIILRPSCPTGWFYHRSYCYGYFRKLRNWSEAELECQSYGNGAHLASVLSLKEASTIAKYIRAYQRNKPVWIGLHDPQKMLTFC
;
A
#
# COMPACT_ATOMS: atom_id res chain seq x y z
N CYS A 1 -2.81 1.82 -0.19
CA CYS A 1 -2.98 0.43 -0.62
C CYS A 1 -1.64 -0.18 -0.95
N LEU A 2 -1.49 -1.47 -0.66
CA LEU A 2 -0.39 -2.34 -1.02
C LEU A 2 -0.98 -3.48 -1.84
N GLY A 3 -0.39 -3.81 -2.98
CA GLY A 3 -0.79 -4.95 -3.79
C GLY A 3 0.41 -5.55 -4.51
N SER A 4 0.27 -6.81 -4.92
CA SER A 4 1.27 -7.46 -5.77
C SER A 4 1.24 -6.84 -7.17
N PRO A 5 2.39 -6.72 -7.85
CA PRO A 5 2.44 -6.31 -9.24
C PRO A 5 1.60 -7.25 -10.10
N GLY A 6 0.75 -6.69 -10.96
CA GLY A 6 0.00 -7.47 -11.94
C GLY A 6 0.91 -7.97 -13.07
N ILE A 7 0.47 -9.03 -13.75
CA ILE A 7 1.08 -9.44 -15.02
C ILE A 7 0.58 -8.46 -16.10
N GLY A 8 1.33 -7.39 -16.34
CA GLY A 8 1.08 -6.50 -17.48
C GLY A 8 1.41 -7.21 -18.79
N VAL A 9 0.40 -7.49 -19.62
CA VAL A 9 0.58 -8.21 -20.89
C VAL A 9 1.14 -7.26 -21.95
N THR A 10 2.43 -6.94 -21.89
CA THR A 10 3.14 -6.21 -22.94
C THR A 10 4.52 -6.82 -23.18
N ILE A 11 4.56 -8.01 -23.81
CA ILE A 11 5.72 -8.67 -24.48
C ILE A 11 7.07 -8.75 -23.72
N ILE A 12 7.12 -8.29 -22.48
CA ILE A 12 8.21 -8.33 -21.52
C ILE A 12 7.54 -8.59 -20.17
N LEU A 13 7.87 -9.73 -19.54
CA LEU A 13 7.41 -10.14 -18.21
C LEU A 13 7.99 -9.25 -17.11
N ARG A 14 7.67 -7.95 -17.12
CA ARG A 14 8.05 -7.04 -16.05
C ARG A 14 6.85 -6.84 -15.14
N PRO A 15 6.94 -7.24 -13.85
CA PRO A 15 5.95 -6.83 -12.87
C PRO A 15 5.86 -5.30 -12.89
N SER A 16 4.74 -4.77 -13.37
CA SER A 16 4.50 -3.34 -13.45
C SER A 16 3.39 -2.96 -12.48
N CYS A 17 3.58 -1.85 -11.79
CA CYS A 17 2.55 -1.33 -10.91
C CYS A 17 1.49 -0.57 -11.72
N PRO A 18 0.24 -0.54 -11.25
CA PRO A 18 -0.78 0.31 -11.85
C PRO A 18 -0.32 1.78 -11.92
N THR A 19 -0.85 2.53 -12.88
CA THR A 19 -0.50 3.93 -13.06
C THR A 19 -0.71 4.72 -11.77
N GLY A 20 0.32 5.46 -11.33
CA GLY A 20 0.29 6.25 -10.10
C GLY A 20 0.58 5.47 -8.82
N TRP A 21 1.01 4.21 -8.93
CA TRP A 21 1.52 3.41 -7.82
C TRP A 21 3.04 3.34 -7.88
N PHE A 22 3.71 3.35 -6.73
CA PHE A 22 5.15 3.18 -6.68
C PHE A 22 5.53 1.73 -6.40
N TYR A 23 6.56 1.23 -7.07
CA TYR A 23 7.12 -0.09 -6.85
C TYR A 23 8.17 -0.06 -5.75
N HIS A 24 8.08 -0.95 -4.76
CA HIS A 24 9.10 -1.15 -3.76
C HIS A 24 9.15 -2.63 -3.35
N ARG A 25 10.34 -3.24 -3.47
CA ARG A 25 10.62 -4.62 -3.00
C ARG A 25 9.55 -5.65 -3.38
N SER A 26 9.15 -5.65 -4.66
CA SER A 26 8.16 -6.59 -5.21
C SER A 26 6.70 -6.31 -4.85
N TYR A 27 6.41 -5.15 -4.25
CA TYR A 27 5.05 -4.67 -4.03
C TYR A 27 4.81 -3.32 -4.67
N CYS A 28 3.53 -3.06 -4.96
CA CYS A 28 3.03 -1.82 -5.48
C CYS A 28 2.26 -1.09 -4.41
N TYR A 29 2.53 0.20 -4.25
CA TYR A 29 1.90 1.03 -3.23
C TYR A 29 1.17 2.21 -3.88
N GLY A 30 -0.12 2.32 -3.59
CA GLY A 30 -1.00 3.39 -4.07
C GLY A 30 -1.41 4.32 -2.94
N TYR A 31 -1.32 5.62 -3.18
CA TYR A 31 -1.83 6.66 -2.28
C TYR A 31 -3.07 7.33 -2.89
N PHE A 32 -4.14 7.43 -2.09
CA PHE A 32 -5.42 7.97 -2.50
C PHE A 32 -5.74 9.21 -1.66
N ARG A 33 -6.08 10.32 -2.32
CA ARG A 33 -6.33 11.61 -1.66
C ARG A 33 -7.71 11.70 -1.00
N LYS A 34 -8.67 10.88 -1.43
CA LYS A 34 -10.04 10.92 -0.92
C LYS A 34 -10.07 10.30 0.47
N LEU A 35 -10.51 11.09 1.44
CA LEU A 35 -10.70 10.65 2.82
C LEU A 35 -11.86 9.64 2.85
N ARG A 36 -11.63 8.56 3.57
CA ARG A 36 -12.54 7.43 3.77
C ARG A 36 -12.41 6.96 5.20
N ASN A 37 -13.39 6.24 5.71
CA ASN A 37 -13.17 5.46 6.94
C ASN A 37 -12.26 4.26 6.64
N TRP A 38 -11.77 3.59 7.70
CA TRP A 38 -10.83 2.47 7.54
C TRP A 38 -11.40 1.35 6.66
N SER A 39 -12.65 0.95 6.90
CA SER A 39 -13.30 -0.15 6.18
C SER A 39 -13.51 0.17 4.70
N GLU A 40 -13.92 1.39 4.38
CA GLU A 40 -14.04 1.88 3.01
C GLU A 40 -12.68 1.95 2.30
N ALA A 41 -11.62 2.34 3.01
CA ALA A 41 -10.28 2.40 2.46
C ALA A 41 -9.73 0.99 2.17
N GLU A 42 -10.02 0.02 3.05
CA GLU A 42 -9.67 -1.39 2.85
C GLU A 42 -10.41 -1.99 1.65
N LEU A 43 -11.73 -1.77 1.54
CA LEU A 43 -12.53 -2.21 0.40
C LEU A 43 -12.06 -1.60 -0.92
N GLU A 44 -11.68 -0.32 -0.92
CA GLU A 44 -11.09 0.32 -2.10
C GLU A 44 -9.76 -0.34 -2.47
N CYS A 45 -8.89 -0.65 -1.51
CA CYS A 45 -7.64 -1.36 -1.80
C CYS A 45 -7.88 -2.73 -2.43
N GLN A 46 -8.85 -3.49 -1.91
CA GLN A 46 -9.23 -4.81 -2.43
C GLN A 46 -9.80 -4.74 -3.86
N SER A 47 -10.40 -3.61 -4.25
CA SER A 47 -10.89 -3.42 -5.62
C SER A 47 -9.78 -3.37 -6.69
N TYR A 48 -8.52 -3.15 -6.31
CA TYR A 48 -7.39 -3.09 -7.24
C TYR A 48 -6.81 -4.45 -7.62
N GLY A 49 -7.24 -5.52 -6.97
CA GLY A 49 -6.83 -6.88 -7.30
C GLY A 49 -6.92 -7.83 -6.12
N ASN A 50 -6.96 -9.12 -6.42
CA ASN A 50 -6.94 -10.14 -5.39
C ASN A 50 -5.63 -10.07 -4.58
N GLY A 51 -5.73 -9.90 -3.26
CA GLY A 51 -4.58 -9.71 -2.36
C GLY A 51 -4.07 -8.27 -2.25
N ALA A 52 -4.77 -7.27 -2.80
CA ALA A 52 -4.50 -5.87 -2.52
C ALA A 52 -5.22 -5.41 -1.25
N HIS A 53 -4.49 -4.78 -0.33
CA HIS A 53 -4.97 -4.41 1.01
C HIS A 53 -4.45 -3.02 1.42
N LEU A 54 -4.85 -2.50 2.57
CA LEU A 54 -4.16 -1.36 3.16
C LEU A 54 -2.66 -1.67 3.37
N ALA A 55 -1.82 -0.63 3.28
CA ALA A 55 -0.38 -0.86 3.23
C ALA A 55 0.17 -1.31 4.58
N SER A 56 0.81 -2.48 4.60
CA SER A 56 1.58 -2.97 5.73
C SER A 56 2.99 -2.39 5.73
N VAL A 57 3.53 -2.19 6.92
CA VAL A 57 4.86 -1.61 7.11
C VAL A 57 5.63 -2.55 8.02
N LEU A 58 6.49 -3.36 7.43
CA LEU A 58 7.22 -4.43 8.11
C LEU A 58 8.67 -4.05 8.43
N SER A 59 9.14 -2.91 7.93
CA SER A 59 10.50 -2.43 8.22
C SER A 59 10.58 -0.91 8.30
N LEU A 60 11.57 -0.40 9.04
CA LEU A 60 11.86 1.04 9.12
C LEU A 60 12.20 1.64 7.74
N LYS A 61 12.85 0.85 6.88
CA LYS A 61 13.22 1.30 5.52
C LYS A 61 11.99 1.50 4.65
N GLU A 62 11.04 0.58 4.74
CA GLU A 62 9.74 0.67 4.08
C GLU A 62 8.93 1.86 4.64
N ALA A 63 8.86 2.00 5.96
CA ALA A 63 8.21 3.13 6.63
C ALA A 63 8.76 4.48 6.12
N SER A 64 10.08 4.61 6.03
CA SER A 64 10.74 5.80 5.52
C SER A 64 10.40 6.09 4.05
N THR A 65 10.33 5.03 3.23
CA THR A 65 10.00 5.13 1.80
C THR A 65 8.55 5.56 1.61
N ILE A 66 7.61 4.92 2.31
CA ILE A 66 6.18 5.25 2.29
C ILE A 66 5.95 6.67 2.82
N ALA A 67 6.62 7.05 3.92
CA ALA A 67 6.52 8.40 4.46
C ALA A 67 7.02 9.47 3.47
N LYS A 68 8.14 9.22 2.78
CA LYS A 68 8.65 10.11 1.74
C LYS A 68 7.67 10.21 0.57
N TYR A 69 7.07 9.09 0.15
CA TYR A 69 6.07 9.05 -0.89
C TYR A 69 4.82 9.86 -0.51
N ILE A 70 4.25 9.61 0.68
CA ILE A 70 3.09 10.35 1.20
C ILE A 70 3.39 11.86 1.27
N ARG A 71 4.58 12.25 1.74
CA ARG A 71 5.01 13.66 1.83
C ARG A 71 5.03 14.39 0.49
N ALA A 72 5.16 13.66 -0.63
CA ALA A 72 5.07 14.24 -1.97
C ALA A 72 3.63 14.64 -2.34
N TYR A 73 2.62 14.02 -1.73
CA TYR A 73 1.20 14.31 -1.99
C TYR A 73 0.53 15.16 -0.90
N GLN A 74 0.97 15.03 0.35
CA GLN A 74 0.31 15.65 1.51
C GLN A 74 1.29 15.81 2.69
N ARG A 75 1.07 16.80 3.57
CA ARG A 75 1.95 17.04 4.73
C ARG A 75 1.29 16.85 6.10
N ASN A 76 -0.02 17.11 6.22
CA ASN A 76 -0.68 17.34 7.52
C ASN A 76 -1.94 16.50 7.75
N LYS A 77 -2.24 15.51 6.90
CA LYS A 77 -3.43 14.65 7.02
C LYS A 77 -3.05 13.26 7.52
N PRO A 78 -3.87 12.62 8.37
CA PRO A 78 -3.70 11.21 8.69
C PRO A 78 -3.92 10.34 7.44
N VAL A 79 -3.23 9.21 7.37
CA VAL A 79 -3.32 8.25 6.27
C VAL A 79 -3.58 6.87 6.87
N TRP A 80 -4.53 6.14 6.30
CA TRP A 80 -4.79 4.76 6.68
C TRP A 80 -3.67 3.85 6.19
N ILE A 81 -3.10 3.09 7.11
CA ILE A 81 -2.18 1.98 6.85
C ILE A 81 -2.80 0.71 7.41
N GLY A 82 -2.49 -0.40 6.77
CA GLY A 82 -2.93 -1.72 7.19
C GLY A 82 -1.88 -2.21 8.15
N LEU A 83 -2.05 -1.97 9.45
CA LEU A 83 -1.23 -2.65 10.44
C LEU A 83 -1.46 -4.15 10.25
N HIS A 84 -0.57 -4.79 9.50
CA HIS A 84 -0.60 -6.22 9.29
C HIS A 84 -0.30 -6.86 10.62
N ASP A 85 -1.32 -7.46 11.21
CA ASP A 85 -1.15 -8.41 12.28
C ASP A 85 -1.38 -9.83 11.74
N PRO A 86 -0.35 -10.47 11.17
CA PRO A 86 -0.47 -11.86 10.77
C PRO A 86 -0.33 -12.82 11.94
N GLN A 87 0.14 -12.38 13.14
CA GLN A 87 0.62 -13.29 14.21
C GLN A 87 1.04 -12.62 15.55
N LYS A 88 0.43 -11.51 15.98
CA LYS A 88 0.39 -11.11 17.39
C LYS A 88 -0.88 -11.73 18.01
N MET A 89 -0.83 -12.96 18.54
CA MET A 89 -0.20 -13.23 19.84
C MET A 89 1.02 -12.35 20.12
N LEU A 90 0.72 -11.14 20.59
CA LEU A 90 1.38 -10.46 21.71
C LEU A 90 0.95 -9.00 21.65
N THR A 91 -0.06 -8.72 22.47
CA THR A 91 -0.29 -7.43 23.10
C THR A 91 1.02 -6.68 23.27
N PHE A 92 1.14 -5.53 22.64
CA PHE A 92 2.03 -4.51 23.16
C PHE A 92 1.20 -3.23 23.25
N CYS A 93 1.06 -2.82 24.51
CA CYS A 93 0.41 -1.61 24.98
C CYS A 93 0.97 -0.34 24.31
#